data_AF-A0A3D5R3N4-F1
#
_entry.id   AF-A0A3D5R3N4-F1
#
_cell.length_a   1.000
_cell.length_b   1.000
_cell.length_c   1.000
_cell.angle_alpha   90.00
_cell.angle_beta   90.00
_cell.angle_gamma   90.00
#
_symmetry.space_group_name_H-M   'P 1'
#
loop_
_entity.id
_entity.type
_entity.pdbx_description
1 polymer ?
#
loop_
_entity_poly.entity_id
_entity_poly.type
_entity_poly.pdbx_seq_one_letter_code
_entity_poly.pdbx_strand_id
1 'polypeptide(L)'
;MIHCINKTNGGCMKRYFTGLVIMIGFLCWPLSSQAASEPQRQFVEGLLIARGLDPLEASGIMRDTRVSIRPDIVIKNLFFSKPRGSGERPDVMEIDSRQIERGKAFMKEHAGVLSAVEKRFGTSPRIITAILMIESRLGTYPMPYNVVNAYANLAFLLDPKYLKEVQDRYGQIYPQLQEDATIARAKRK
;
A
#
# COMPACT_ATOMS: atom_id res chain seq x y z
N MET A 1 -29.76 -95.25 17.14
CA MET A 1 -30.76 -95.45 16.07
C MET A 1 -30.98 -94.10 15.39
N ILE A 2 -30.54 -94.00 14.13
CA ILE A 2 -31.07 -93.15 13.04
C ILE A 2 -31.12 -91.62 13.32
N HIS A 3 -30.16 -90.80 12.88
CA HIS A 3 -29.89 -90.29 11.52
C HIS A 3 -30.95 -89.29 10.99
N CYS A 4 -30.49 -88.05 10.73
CA CYS A 4 -30.92 -87.05 9.72
C CYS A 4 -30.50 -85.65 10.22
N ILE A 5 -29.37 -85.06 9.80
CA ILE A 5 -29.05 -84.39 8.52
C ILE A 5 -30.02 -83.26 8.13
N ASN A 6 -29.50 -82.01 8.19
CA ASN A 6 -29.57 -80.87 7.25
C ASN A 6 -29.52 -79.53 8.04
N LYS A 7 -28.91 -78.42 7.63
CA LYS A 7 -28.23 -77.99 6.39
C LYS A 7 -27.64 -76.58 6.63
N THR A 8 -26.38 -76.40 6.21
CA THR A 8 -25.65 -75.21 5.69
C THR A 8 -25.98 -73.77 6.13
N ASN A 9 -24.92 -73.00 6.41
CA ASN A 9 -24.46 -71.76 5.70
C ASN A 9 -23.59 -70.95 6.69
N GLY A 10 -22.31 -70.63 6.47
CA GLY A 10 -21.65 -70.16 5.24
C GLY A 10 -21.71 -68.64 5.21
N GLY A 11 -20.67 -67.93 5.68
CA GLY A 11 -20.73 -66.45 5.73
C GLY A 11 -19.50 -65.72 6.26
N CYS A 12 -18.42 -65.80 5.49
CA CYS A 12 -17.24 -64.91 5.42
C CYS A 12 -17.32 -63.54 6.13
N MET A 13 -16.73 -63.42 7.32
CA MET A 13 -16.52 -62.16 8.05
C MET A 13 -15.10 -61.63 7.80
N LYS A 14 -14.85 -61.14 6.58
CA LYS A 14 -13.51 -60.62 6.20
C LYS A 14 -13.53 -59.45 5.20
N ARG A 15 -14.59 -58.63 5.19
CA ARG A 15 -14.75 -57.51 4.22
C ARG A 15 -15.06 -56.13 4.83
N TYR A 16 -14.79 -55.92 6.12
CA TYR A 16 -15.01 -54.60 6.74
C TYR A 16 -13.73 -53.88 7.20
N PHE A 17 -12.55 -54.50 7.11
CA PHE A 17 -11.31 -53.87 7.57
C PHE A 17 -10.57 -53.06 6.48
N THR A 18 -10.88 -53.30 5.20
CA THR A 18 -10.24 -52.60 4.07
C THR A 18 -10.96 -51.31 3.64
N GLY A 19 -12.15 -51.04 4.17
CA GLY A 19 -12.91 -49.80 3.87
C GLY A 19 -12.52 -48.59 4.74
N LEU A 20 -12.00 -48.81 5.94
CA LEU A 20 -11.72 -47.74 6.90
C LEU A 20 -10.41 -47.00 6.61
N VAL A 21 -9.43 -47.65 5.97
CA VAL A 21 -8.12 -47.05 5.68
C VAL A 21 -8.16 -46.11 4.47
N ILE A 22 -9.12 -46.28 3.55
CA ILE A 22 -9.26 -45.41 2.37
C ILE A 22 -10.04 -44.12 2.71
N MET A 23 -10.88 -44.13 3.75
CA MET A 23 -11.63 -42.94 4.20
C MET A 23 -10.79 -41.94 5.02
N ILE A 24 -9.67 -42.37 5.60
CA ILE A 24 -8.77 -41.48 6.36
C ILE A 24 -7.72 -40.82 5.44
N GLY A 25 -7.44 -41.40 4.26
CA GLY A 25 -6.50 -40.83 3.27
C GLY A 25 -6.99 -39.57 2.56
N PHE A 26 -8.29 -39.26 2.61
CA PHE A 26 -8.87 -38.04 2.02
C PHE A 26 -8.91 -36.83 2.97
N LEU A 27 -8.65 -37.03 4.27
CA LEU A 27 -8.72 -35.98 5.30
C LEU A 27 -7.41 -35.23 5.53
N CYS A 28 -6.32 -35.65 4.88
CA CYS A 28 -5.03 -34.96 4.89
C CYS A 28 -4.60 -34.54 3.49
N TRP A 29 -5.50 -33.98 2.68
CA TRP A 29 -5.01 -33.01 1.70
C TRP A 29 -4.41 -31.87 2.52
N PRO A 30 -3.12 -31.53 2.37
CA PRO A 30 -2.66 -30.27 2.90
C PRO A 30 -3.53 -29.21 2.23
N LEU A 31 -4.36 -28.54 3.03
CA LEU A 31 -4.84 -27.23 2.63
C LEU A 31 -3.55 -26.42 2.49
N SER A 32 -3.01 -26.38 1.28
CA SER A 32 -2.10 -25.33 0.89
C SER A 32 -2.91 -24.06 1.09
N SER A 33 -2.80 -23.49 2.28
CA SER A 33 -3.16 -22.10 2.54
C SER A 33 -2.14 -21.30 1.76
N GLN A 34 -2.31 -21.27 0.44
CA GLN A 34 -1.89 -20.15 -0.34
C GLN A 34 -2.78 -19.04 0.21
N ALA A 35 -2.31 -18.38 1.27
CA ALA A 35 -2.92 -17.15 1.75
C ALA A 35 -3.04 -16.30 0.50
N ALA A 36 -4.26 -16.18 -0.03
CA ALA A 36 -4.50 -15.56 -1.31
C ALA A 36 -4.06 -14.11 -1.12
N SER A 37 -2.86 -13.80 -1.60
CA SER A 37 -2.33 -12.45 -1.52
C SER A 37 -3.30 -11.56 -2.30
N GLU A 38 -3.74 -10.48 -1.65
CA GLU A 38 -4.67 -9.50 -2.22
C GLU A 38 -4.36 -9.23 -3.71
N PRO A 39 -5.35 -9.23 -4.63
CA PRO A 39 -5.11 -9.17 -6.08
C PRO A 39 -4.18 -8.04 -6.53
N GLN A 40 -4.33 -6.86 -5.93
CA GLN A 40 -3.49 -5.68 -6.19
C GLN A 40 -2.02 -5.89 -5.80
N ARG A 41 -1.73 -6.73 -4.80
CA ARG A 41 -0.36 -7.09 -4.44
C ARG A 41 0.25 -8.00 -5.50
N GLN A 42 -0.49 -8.99 -5.99
CA GLN A 42 -0.03 -9.86 -7.08
C GLN A 42 0.21 -9.05 -8.36
N PHE A 43 -0.67 -8.09 -8.64
CA PHE A 43 -0.52 -7.18 -9.76
C PHE A 43 0.78 -6.37 -9.67
N VAL A 44 1.03 -5.73 -8.53
CA VAL A 44 2.26 -4.96 -8.31
C VAL A 44 3.50 -5.86 -8.26
N GLU A 45 3.42 -7.06 -7.68
CA GLU A 45 4.50 -8.06 -7.73
C GLU A 45 4.90 -8.36 -9.17
N GLY A 46 3.93 -8.63 -10.04
CA GLY A 46 4.17 -8.85 -11.46
C GLY A 46 4.82 -7.64 -12.15
N LEU A 47 4.42 -6.42 -11.80
CA LEU A 47 5.05 -5.20 -12.33
C LEU A 47 6.50 -5.04 -11.88
N LEU A 48 6.82 -5.37 -10.62
CA LEU A 48 8.17 -5.31 -10.10
C LEU A 48 9.07 -6.33 -10.83
N ILE A 49 8.60 -7.56 -11.00
CA ILE A 49 9.31 -8.61 -11.74
C ILE A 49 9.52 -8.20 -13.20
N ALA A 50 8.48 -7.67 -13.86
CA ALA A 50 8.57 -7.20 -15.24
C ALA A 50 9.58 -6.05 -15.42
N ARG A 51 9.86 -5.27 -14.35
CA ARG A 51 10.89 -4.23 -14.33
C ARG A 51 12.28 -4.72 -13.90
N GLY A 52 12.44 -6.02 -13.71
CA GLY A 52 13.73 -6.67 -13.47
C GLY A 52 14.06 -6.91 -12.00
N LEU A 53 13.09 -6.78 -11.08
CA LEU A 53 13.30 -7.20 -9.69
C LEU A 53 13.27 -8.74 -9.59
N ASP A 54 14.11 -9.30 -8.73
CA ASP A 54 14.10 -10.75 -8.46
C ASP A 54 12.73 -11.20 -7.92
N PRO A 55 12.17 -12.34 -8.37
CA PRO A 55 10.86 -12.80 -7.92
C PRO A 55 10.74 -13.03 -6.41
N LEU A 56 11.80 -13.50 -5.74
CA LEU A 56 11.77 -13.70 -4.28
C LEU A 56 11.79 -12.35 -3.55
N GLU A 57 12.56 -11.39 -4.04
CA GLU A 57 12.57 -10.02 -3.51
C GLU A 57 11.22 -9.32 -3.70
N ALA A 58 10.66 -9.37 -4.92
CA ALA A 58 9.36 -8.78 -5.23
C ALA A 58 8.24 -9.36 -4.35
N SER A 59 8.23 -10.69 -4.20
CA SER A 59 7.27 -11.38 -3.34
C SER A 59 7.50 -11.05 -1.86
N GLY A 60 8.76 -10.94 -1.44
CA GLY A 60 9.14 -10.51 -0.09
C GLY A 60 8.59 -9.13 0.27
N ILE A 61 8.76 -8.14 -0.63
CA ILE A 61 8.23 -6.78 -0.43
C ILE A 61 6.69 -6.81 -0.38
N MET A 62 6.04 -7.55 -1.29
CA MET A 62 4.57 -7.58 -1.37
C MET A 62 3.91 -8.38 -0.24
N ARG A 63 4.65 -9.28 0.43
CA ARG A 63 4.16 -10.03 1.60
C ARG A 63 4.56 -9.41 2.94
N ASP A 64 5.43 -8.39 2.93
CA ASP A 64 5.85 -7.71 4.15
C ASP A 64 4.64 -7.04 4.83
N THR A 65 4.44 -7.36 6.12
CA THR A 65 3.30 -6.90 6.92
C THR A 65 3.31 -5.39 7.16
N ARG A 66 4.46 -4.73 6.99
CA ARG A 66 4.59 -3.26 7.08
C ARG A 66 4.03 -2.56 5.85
N VAL A 67 3.91 -3.26 4.72
CA VAL A 67 3.22 -2.76 3.52
C VAL A 67 1.74 -2.97 3.72
N SER A 68 1.00 -1.90 3.96
CA SER A 68 -0.44 -1.90 4.24
C SER A 68 -1.23 -1.33 3.06
N ILE A 69 -2.41 -1.89 2.79
CA ILE A 69 -3.35 -1.33 1.83
C ILE A 69 -4.15 -0.22 2.53
N ARG A 70 -4.03 1.00 2.01
CA ARG A 70 -4.44 2.27 2.62
C ARG A 70 -5.04 3.21 1.57
N PRO A 71 -6.34 3.03 1.23
CA PRO A 71 -7.02 3.89 0.26
C PRO A 71 -6.98 5.38 0.63
N ASP A 72 -6.89 5.74 1.91
CA ASP A 72 -6.80 7.13 2.37
C ASP A 72 -5.57 7.87 1.81
N ILE A 73 -4.44 7.17 1.61
CA ILE A 73 -3.23 7.73 0.99
C ILE A 73 -3.54 8.16 -0.45
N VAL A 74 -4.24 7.29 -1.19
CA VAL A 74 -4.63 7.54 -2.57
C VAL A 74 -5.59 8.72 -2.67
N ILE A 75 -6.64 8.71 -1.86
CA ILE A 75 -7.66 9.78 -1.87
C ILE A 75 -6.99 11.12 -1.59
N LYS A 76 -6.12 11.19 -0.59
CA LYS A 76 -5.32 12.40 -0.33
C LYS A 76 -4.44 12.75 -1.53
N ASN A 77 -3.76 11.81 -2.18
CA ASN A 77 -2.90 12.11 -3.32
C ASN A 77 -3.66 12.66 -4.55
N LEU A 78 -4.84 12.13 -4.83
CA LEU A 78 -5.67 12.53 -5.96
C LEU A 78 -6.28 13.92 -5.75
N PHE A 79 -6.68 14.22 -4.51
CA PHE A 79 -7.46 15.43 -4.18
C PHE A 79 -6.74 16.46 -3.31
N PHE A 80 -5.45 16.27 -2.98
CA PHE A 80 -4.72 17.28 -2.21
C PHE A 80 -4.77 18.63 -2.93
N SER A 81 -5.39 19.59 -2.28
CA SER A 81 -5.70 20.89 -2.83
C SER A 81 -4.46 21.79 -2.81
N LYS A 82 -4.37 22.69 -3.78
CA LYS A 82 -3.37 23.76 -3.81
C LYS A 82 -3.46 24.59 -2.52
N PRO A 83 -2.33 25.09 -1.98
CA PRO A 83 -2.36 26.10 -0.92
C PRO A 83 -3.25 27.26 -1.39
N ARG A 84 -4.19 27.70 -0.55
CA ARG A 84 -5.06 28.84 -0.84
C ARG A 84 -4.56 30.04 -0.05
N GLY A 85 -4.49 31.21 -0.69
CA GLY A 85 -4.26 32.46 0.01
C GLY A 85 -5.47 32.91 0.84
N SER A 86 -5.38 34.09 1.43
CA SER A 86 -6.51 34.69 2.15
C SER A 86 -7.53 35.32 1.19
N GLY A 87 -8.69 35.72 1.72
CA GLY A 87 -9.73 36.36 0.92
C GLY A 87 -9.25 37.64 0.21
N GLU A 88 -8.31 38.38 0.81
CA GLU A 88 -7.73 39.59 0.22
C GLU A 88 -6.65 39.31 -0.84
N ARG A 89 -5.92 38.19 -0.70
CA ARG A 89 -4.84 37.79 -1.61
C ARG A 89 -4.90 36.29 -1.89
N PRO A 90 -5.85 35.82 -2.73
CA PRO A 90 -6.10 34.40 -2.95
C PRO A 90 -4.91 33.65 -3.56
N ASP A 91 -4.03 34.37 -4.28
CA ASP A 91 -2.85 33.81 -4.94
C ASP A 91 -1.58 33.83 -4.08
N VAL A 92 -1.63 34.44 -2.89
CA VAL A 92 -0.47 34.57 -1.99
C VAL A 92 -0.71 33.77 -0.72
N MET A 93 0.14 32.77 -0.48
CA MET A 93 0.12 32.02 0.77
C MET A 93 0.57 32.91 1.93
N GLU A 94 -0.29 33.04 2.94
CA GLU A 94 0.05 33.75 4.16
C GLU A 94 1.00 32.91 5.03
N ILE A 95 2.01 33.57 5.58
CA ILE A 95 2.99 32.95 6.47
C ILE A 95 2.83 33.57 7.86
N ASP A 96 2.57 32.73 8.86
CA ASP A 96 2.48 33.13 10.27
C ASP A 96 3.82 33.73 10.73
N SER A 97 3.79 34.84 11.47
CA SER A 97 4.98 35.53 11.98
C SER A 97 5.89 34.62 12.83
N ARG A 98 5.33 33.63 13.53
CA ARG A 98 6.11 32.62 14.25
C ARG A 98 6.96 31.76 13.33
N GLN A 99 6.50 31.47 12.12
CA GLN A 99 7.29 30.74 11.12
C GLN A 99 8.48 31.59 10.65
N ILE A 100 8.26 32.90 10.47
CA ILE A 100 9.33 33.85 10.11
C ILE A 100 10.41 33.88 11.20
N GLU A 101 10.02 33.98 12.48
CA GLU A 101 10.98 33.97 13.58
C GLU A 101 11.73 32.64 13.69
N ARG A 102 11.05 31.50 13.48
CA ARG A 102 11.71 30.20 13.39
C ARG A 102 12.70 30.12 12.22
N GLY A 103 12.37 30.71 11.07
CA GLY A 103 13.28 30.80 9.93
C GLY A 103 14.53 31.61 10.25
N LYS A 104 14.40 32.74 10.95
CA LYS A 104 15.55 33.53 11.43
C LYS A 104 16.43 32.72 12.38
N ALA A 105 15.83 32.01 13.33
CA ALA A 105 16.55 31.15 14.26
C ALA A 105 17.30 30.03 13.53
N PHE A 106 16.64 29.34 12.59
CA PHE A 106 17.23 28.30 11.76
C PHE A 106 18.43 28.80 10.94
N MET A 107 18.31 29.98 10.33
CA MET A 107 19.44 30.59 9.60
C MET A 107 20.63 30.88 10.52
N LYS A 108 20.38 31.34 11.75
CA LYS A 108 21.43 31.60 12.74
C LYS A 108 22.11 30.30 13.18
N GLU A 109 21.32 29.27 13.48
CA GLU A 109 21.79 27.95 13.91
C GLU A 109 22.64 27.27 12.83
N HIS A 110 22.21 27.33 11.57
CA HIS A 110 22.87 26.65 10.45
C HIS A 110 23.70 27.57 9.54
N ALA A 111 24.13 28.74 10.05
CA ALA A 111 24.82 29.76 9.26
C ALA A 111 26.03 29.22 8.48
N GLY A 112 26.82 28.34 9.09
CA GLY A 112 27.99 27.72 8.44
C GLY A 112 27.62 26.85 7.23
N VAL A 113 26.63 25.97 7.39
CA VAL A 113 26.15 25.10 6.31
C VAL A 113 25.51 25.92 5.20
N LEU A 114 24.66 26.88 5.55
CA LEU A 114 23.99 27.74 4.58
C LEU A 114 24.99 28.60 3.79
N SER A 115 26.03 29.13 4.44
CA SER A 115 27.10 29.87 3.74
C SER A 115 27.90 28.97 2.80
N ALA A 116 28.16 27.71 3.19
CA ALA A 116 28.83 26.75 2.31
C ALA A 116 27.98 26.43 1.07
N VAL A 117 26.67 26.24 1.23
CA VAL A 117 25.73 26.02 0.12
C VAL A 117 25.66 27.25 -0.78
N GLU A 118 25.59 28.45 -0.22
CA GLU A 118 25.60 29.70 -0.98
C GLU A 118 26.88 29.85 -1.80
N LYS A 119 28.06 29.61 -1.20
CA LYS A 119 29.34 29.66 -1.91
C LYS A 119 29.43 28.63 -3.05
N ARG A 120 28.87 27.44 -2.85
CA ARG A 120 28.97 26.35 -3.82
C ARG A 120 27.96 26.48 -4.97
N PHE A 121 26.74 26.94 -4.67
CA PHE A 121 25.62 26.90 -5.61
C PHE A 121 25.01 28.27 -5.92
N GLY A 122 25.52 29.36 -5.33
CA GLY A 122 25.00 30.72 -5.52
C GLY A 122 23.59 30.96 -4.97
N THR A 123 23.04 30.02 -4.20
CA THR A 123 21.66 30.09 -3.71
C THR A 123 21.61 30.76 -2.34
N SER A 124 20.81 31.81 -2.21
CA SER A 124 20.68 32.56 -0.95
C SER A 124 20.18 31.67 0.21
N PRO A 125 20.78 31.78 1.41
CA PRO A 125 20.28 31.15 2.64
C PRO A 125 18.81 31.42 2.94
N ARG A 126 18.32 32.62 2.56
CA ARG A 126 16.91 33.00 2.73
C ARG A 126 15.98 32.17 1.85
N ILE A 127 16.36 31.90 0.61
CA ILE A 127 15.57 31.08 -0.33
C ILE A 127 15.52 29.64 0.17
N ILE A 128 16.67 29.07 0.54
CA ILE A 128 16.75 27.70 1.09
C ILE A 128 15.86 27.56 2.32
N THR A 129 15.96 28.51 3.26
CA THR A 129 15.16 28.51 4.48
C THR A 129 13.67 28.63 4.18
N ALA A 130 13.27 29.49 3.25
CA ALA A 130 11.86 29.64 2.86
C ALA A 130 11.28 28.34 2.27
N ILE A 131 12.04 27.63 1.42
CA ILE A 131 11.63 26.32 0.89
C ILE A 131 11.44 25.32 2.03
N LEU A 132 12.44 25.17 2.90
CA LEU A 132 12.38 24.20 4.00
C LEU A 132 11.26 24.51 5.00
N MET A 133 10.96 25.80 5.22
CA MET A 133 9.86 26.25 6.06
C MET A 133 8.51 25.83 5.50
N ILE A 134 8.30 26.01 4.19
CA ILE A 134 7.05 25.64 3.50
C ILE A 134 6.90 24.11 3.41
N GLU A 135 7.96 23.41 3.01
CA GLU A 135 7.91 21.98 2.71
C GLU A 135 7.85 21.10 3.96
N SER A 136 8.56 21.49 5.03
CA SER A 136 8.81 20.59 6.17
C SER A 136 8.68 21.26 7.55
N ARG A 137 8.31 22.54 7.60
CA ARG A 137 8.39 23.36 8.81
C ARG A 137 9.77 23.25 9.45
N LEU A 138 10.83 23.38 8.64
CA LEU A 138 12.23 23.30 9.07
C LEU A 138 12.52 21.96 9.77
N GLY A 139 12.03 20.85 9.19
CA GLY A 139 12.25 19.49 9.70
C GLY A 139 11.32 19.05 10.84
N THR A 140 10.40 19.91 11.30
CA THR A 140 9.51 19.55 12.42
C THR A 140 8.18 18.95 12.01
N TYR A 141 7.84 18.97 10.72
CA TYR A 141 6.62 18.33 10.22
C TYR A 141 6.91 16.87 9.85
N PRO A 142 6.39 15.88 10.61
CA PRO A 142 6.64 14.49 10.32
C PRO A 142 5.88 14.05 9.06
N MET A 143 6.52 13.22 8.25
CA MET A 143 5.83 12.56 7.13
C MET A 143 4.80 11.57 7.69
N PRO A 144 3.50 11.72 7.38
CA PRO A 144 2.44 10.93 8.01
C PRO A 144 2.40 9.47 7.54
N TYR A 145 3.06 9.17 6.42
CA TYR A 145 3.12 7.86 5.82
C TYR A 145 4.57 7.49 5.52
N ASN A 146 4.93 6.22 5.75
CA ASN A 146 6.23 5.73 5.31
C ASN A 146 6.26 5.68 3.77
N VAL A 147 7.45 5.84 3.21
CA VAL A 147 7.68 5.97 1.76
C VAL A 147 7.17 4.74 1.01
N VAL A 148 7.43 3.53 1.52
CA VAL A 148 7.00 2.28 0.88
C VAL A 148 5.48 2.21 0.79
N ASN A 149 4.75 2.53 1.85
CA ASN A 149 3.28 2.57 1.85
C ASN A 149 2.73 3.64 0.93
N ALA A 150 3.38 4.82 0.86
CA ALA A 150 2.96 5.86 -0.06
C ALA A 150 3.02 5.35 -1.52
N TYR A 151 4.15 4.79 -1.94
CA TYR A 151 4.31 4.31 -3.31
C TYR A 151 3.57 3.02 -3.61
N ALA A 152 3.55 2.05 -2.70
CA ALA A 152 2.81 0.80 -2.88
C ALA A 152 1.32 1.07 -3.09
N ASN A 153 0.72 1.98 -2.32
CA ASN A 153 -0.70 2.32 -2.49
C ASN A 153 -1.00 3.08 -3.78
N LEU A 154 -0.05 3.90 -4.27
CA LEU A 154 -0.17 4.49 -5.60
C LEU A 154 -0.06 3.42 -6.69
N ALA A 155 0.83 2.44 -6.53
CA ALA A 155 0.98 1.33 -7.48
C ALA A 155 -0.22 0.38 -7.46
N PHE A 156 -0.85 0.14 -6.30
CA PHE A 156 -2.05 -0.69 -6.22
C PHE A 156 -3.21 -0.14 -7.07
N LEU A 157 -3.30 1.18 -7.29
CA LEU A 157 -4.30 1.76 -8.19
C LEU A 157 -4.13 1.39 -9.66
N LEU A 158 -2.96 0.89 -10.05
CA LEU A 158 -2.74 0.42 -11.41
C LEU A 158 -3.50 -0.90 -11.66
N ASP A 159 -3.86 -1.65 -10.62
CA ASP A 159 -4.81 -2.76 -10.73
C ASP A 159 -6.23 -2.19 -10.98
N PRO A 160 -6.83 -2.44 -12.16
CA PRO A 160 -8.16 -1.93 -12.48
C PRO A 160 -9.24 -2.37 -11.49
N LYS A 161 -9.09 -3.57 -10.90
CA LYS A 161 -10.07 -4.09 -9.92
C LYS A 161 -10.02 -3.29 -8.63
N TYR A 162 -8.83 -3.03 -8.11
CA TYR A 162 -8.66 -2.23 -6.90
C TYR A 162 -9.06 -0.76 -7.11
N LEU A 163 -8.74 -0.17 -8.26
CA LEU A 163 -9.24 1.18 -8.59
C LEU A 163 -10.77 1.23 -8.59
N LYS A 164 -11.43 0.23 -9.20
CA LYS A 164 -12.89 0.12 -9.21
C LYS A 164 -13.45 -0.02 -7.78
N GLU A 165 -12.80 -0.81 -6.93
CA GLU A 165 -13.17 -0.96 -5.53
C GLU A 165 -13.08 0.37 -4.75
N VAL A 166 -12.01 1.15 -4.99
CA VAL A 166 -11.85 2.49 -4.40
C VAL A 166 -12.95 3.44 -4.91
N GLN A 167 -13.25 3.40 -6.20
CA GLN A 167 -14.32 4.21 -6.80
C GLN A 167 -15.69 3.87 -6.21
N ASP A 168 -16.00 2.58 -6.05
CA ASP A 168 -17.30 2.13 -5.53
C ASP A 168 -17.44 2.50 -4.04
N ARG A 169 -16.35 2.39 -3.27
CA ARG A 169 -16.35 2.72 -1.84
C ARG A 169 -16.41 4.23 -1.55
N TYR A 170 -15.71 5.04 -2.34
CA TYR A 170 -15.50 6.46 -2.04
C TYR A 170 -16.20 7.42 -3.01
N GLY A 171 -16.78 6.92 -4.11
CA GLY A 171 -17.37 7.75 -5.17
C GLY A 171 -18.52 8.64 -4.72
N GLN A 172 -19.25 8.26 -3.66
CA GLN A 172 -20.30 9.11 -3.08
C GLN A 172 -19.71 10.35 -2.38
N ILE A 173 -18.56 10.20 -1.71
CA ILE A 173 -17.89 11.28 -0.98
C ILE A 173 -16.98 12.09 -1.93
N TYR A 174 -16.41 11.43 -2.93
CA TYR A 174 -15.53 12.01 -3.94
C TYR A 174 -16.04 11.68 -5.35
N PRO A 175 -17.09 12.36 -5.83
CA PRO A 175 -17.66 12.10 -7.17
C PRO A 175 -16.64 12.22 -8.30
N GLN A 176 -15.63 13.07 -8.12
CA GLN A 176 -14.55 13.28 -9.07
C GLN A 176 -13.72 12.03 -9.34
N LEU A 177 -13.80 10.99 -8.49
CA LEU A 177 -13.18 9.68 -8.75
C LEU A 177 -13.70 9.01 -10.03
N GLN A 178 -14.90 9.37 -10.49
CA GLN A 178 -15.50 8.85 -11.72
C GLN A 178 -15.13 9.67 -12.97
N GLU A 179 -14.50 10.83 -12.80
CA GLU A 179 -14.10 11.69 -13.92
C GLU A 179 -12.88 11.12 -14.66
N ASP A 180 -12.92 11.18 -15.98
CA ASP A 180 -11.82 10.69 -16.85
C ASP A 180 -10.47 11.32 -16.51
N ALA A 181 -10.46 12.60 -16.11
CA ALA A 181 -9.25 13.31 -15.70
C ALA A 181 -8.61 12.68 -14.45
N THR A 182 -9.41 12.31 -13.46
CA THR A 182 -8.96 11.67 -12.22
C THR A 182 -8.51 10.24 -12.48
N ILE A 183 -9.24 9.50 -13.30
CA ILE A 183 -8.86 8.13 -13.73
C ILE A 183 -7.53 8.15 -14.47
N ALA A 184 -7.35 9.08 -15.41
CA ALA A 184 -6.10 9.26 -16.13
C ALA A 184 -4.95 9.68 -15.22
N ARG A 185 -5.22 10.42 -14.14
CA ARG A 185 -4.22 10.77 -13.12
C ARG A 185 -3.83 9.57 -12.25
N ALA A 186 -4.80 8.74 -11.85
CA ALA A 186 -4.54 7.52 -11.08
C ALA A 186 -3.66 6.52 -11.86
N LYS A 187 -3.79 6.48 -13.19
CA LYS A 187 -3.05 5.56 -14.07
C LYS A 187 -1.68 6.09 -14.55
N ARG A 188 -1.31 7.34 -14.25
CA ARG A 188 -0.14 8.03 -14.86
C ARG A 188 1.17 7.94 -14.06
N LYS A 189 1.40 6.90 -13.24
CA LYS A 189 2.59 6.80 -12.38
C LYS A 189 3.35 5.50 -12.56
#